data_AF-A0A0L7QT70-F1
#
_entry.id   AF-A0A0L7QT70-F1
#
_cell.length_a   1.000
_cell.length_b   1.000
_cell.length_c   1.000
_cell.angle_alpha   90.00
_cell.angle_beta   90.00
_cell.angle_gamma   90.00
#
_symmetry.space_group_name_H-M   'P 1'
#
loop_
_entity.id
_entity.type
_entity.pdbx_description
1 polymer ?
#
loop_
_entity_poly.entity_id
_entity_poly.type
_entity_poly.pdbx_seq_one_letter_code
_entity_poly.pdbx_strand_id
1 'polypeptide(L)'
;MRALAGICVSEPFLRTLWLGRLPNNVQAILATQQDTAMDKVAELADAITDTMPGRPSVAETTRSVSASSSTPTDLLTDRMMQMLITMQEQTEVMKAQIAELRFSRRDQPLQNHQRSRSIARRRSNSRRRDHSASGMCWYHAKFGRNAHRCIQPCTYSPAAGNATGSR
;
A
#
# COMPACT_ATOMS: atom_id res chain seq x y z
N MET A 1 -43.44 -24.65 22.63
CA MET A 1 -43.56 -23.51 23.57
C MET A 1 -44.54 -23.75 24.72
N ARG A 2 -45.71 -24.39 24.52
CA ARG A 2 -46.63 -24.76 25.62
C ARG A 2 -45.98 -25.63 26.72
N ALA A 3 -45.17 -26.62 26.35
CA ALA A 3 -44.48 -27.50 27.31
C ALA A 3 -43.46 -26.78 28.21
N LEU A 4 -42.96 -25.60 27.79
CA LEU A 4 -41.97 -24.82 28.54
C LEU A 4 -42.61 -23.70 29.38
N ALA A 5 -43.78 -23.22 28.97
CA ALA A 5 -44.44 -22.08 29.61
C ALA A 5 -45.22 -22.45 30.89
N GLY A 6 -45.51 -23.74 31.09
CA GLY A 6 -46.42 -24.16 32.16
C GLY A 6 -47.81 -23.53 32.00
N ILE A 7 -48.75 -23.87 32.89
CA ILE A 7 -50.17 -23.46 32.82
C ILE A 7 -50.36 -21.93 33.01
N CYS A 8 -49.28 -21.17 33.16
CA CYS A 8 -49.26 -19.79 33.64
C CYS A 8 -49.37 -18.73 32.54
N VAL A 9 -49.43 -19.11 31.26
CA VAL A 9 -49.36 -18.16 30.15
C VAL A 9 -50.59 -18.26 29.25
N SER A 10 -51.21 -17.11 28.96
CA SER A 10 -52.38 -17.04 28.09
C SER A 10 -52.03 -17.40 26.64
N GLU A 11 -52.90 -18.18 26.01
CA GLU A 11 -52.80 -18.57 24.60
C GLU A 11 -52.59 -17.41 23.61
N PRO A 12 -53.31 -16.27 23.71
CA PRO A 12 -53.07 -15.14 22.81
C PRO A 12 -51.67 -14.54 22.95
N PHE A 13 -51.11 -14.52 24.17
CA PHE A 13 -49.74 -14.03 24.38
C PHE A 13 -48.69 -14.97 23.76
N LEU A 14 -48.85 -16.28 23.94
CA LEU A 14 -48.00 -17.28 23.29
C LEU A 14 -48.07 -17.18 21.77
N ARG A 15 -49.26 -16.91 21.22
CA ARG A 15 -49.45 -16.70 19.79
C ARG A 15 -48.65 -15.50 19.28
N THR A 16 -48.74 -14.35 19.93
CA THR A 16 -47.97 -13.15 19.54
C THR A 16 -46.46 -13.39 19.60
N LEU A 17 -45.98 -14.02 20.68
CA LEU A 17 -44.56 -14.30 20.85
C LEU A 17 -44.05 -15.33 19.83
N TRP A 18 -44.87 -16.34 19.51
CA TRP A 18 -44.53 -17.34 18.49
C TRP A 18 -44.53 -16.75 17.08
N LEU A 19 -45.54 -15.97 16.72
CA LEU A 19 -45.59 -15.26 15.44
C LEU A 19 -44.38 -14.36 15.28
N GLY A 20 -44.01 -13.59 16.31
CA GLY A 20 -42.84 -12.70 16.28
C GLY A 20 -41.49 -13.40 16.06
N ARG A 21 -41.43 -14.73 16.21
CA ARG A 21 -40.22 -15.53 15.92
C ARG A 21 -40.19 -16.12 14.51
N LEU A 22 -41.28 -16.05 13.76
CA LEU A 22 -41.35 -16.58 12.40
C LEU A 22 -40.80 -15.59 11.37
N PRO A 23 -40.34 -16.05 10.19
CA PRO A 23 -40.00 -15.18 9.07
C PRO A 23 -41.18 -14.30 8.62
N ASN A 24 -40.89 -13.08 8.15
CA ASN A 24 -41.91 -12.08 7.78
C ASN A 24 -42.95 -12.59 6.77
N ASN A 25 -42.53 -13.41 5.80
CA ASN A 25 -43.40 -14.04 4.81
C ASN A 25 -44.43 -14.97 5.46
N VAL A 26 -44.02 -15.75 6.47
CA VAL A 26 -44.92 -16.65 7.19
C VAL A 26 -45.84 -15.84 8.11
N GLN A 27 -45.30 -14.83 8.81
CA GLN A 27 -46.09 -13.93 9.65
C GLN A 27 -47.23 -13.24 8.88
N ALA A 28 -46.95 -12.71 7.69
CA ALA A 28 -47.93 -12.00 6.87
C ALA A 28 -49.13 -12.90 6.49
N ILE A 29 -48.86 -14.17 6.18
CA ILE A 29 -49.89 -15.14 5.82
C ILE A 29 -50.72 -15.51 7.06
N LEU A 30 -50.06 -15.81 8.18
CA LEU A 30 -50.74 -16.22 9.42
C LEU A 30 -51.48 -15.06 10.10
N ALA A 31 -51.11 -13.80 9.83
CA ALA A 31 -51.81 -12.62 10.35
C ALA A 31 -53.27 -12.52 9.85
N THR A 32 -53.59 -13.17 8.73
CA THR A 32 -54.96 -13.26 8.18
C THR A 32 -55.83 -14.31 8.90
N GLN A 33 -55.22 -15.22 9.65
CA GLN A 33 -55.91 -16.33 10.30
C GLN A 33 -55.82 -16.19 11.82
N GLN A 34 -56.54 -15.25 12.42
CA GLN A 34 -56.43 -14.98 13.87
C GLN A 34 -57.30 -15.91 14.73
N ASP A 35 -58.36 -16.50 14.16
CA ASP A 35 -59.36 -17.30 14.87
C ASP A 35 -59.05 -18.81 14.95
N THR A 36 -57.89 -19.24 14.47
CA THR A 36 -57.50 -20.66 14.43
C THR A 36 -56.75 -21.10 15.69
N ALA A 37 -57.01 -22.33 16.16
CA ALA A 37 -56.31 -22.92 17.29
C ALA A 37 -54.79 -22.97 17.06
N MET A 38 -53.97 -22.74 18.09
CA MET A 38 -52.51 -22.65 17.95
C MET A 38 -51.87 -23.87 17.27
N ASP A 39 -52.37 -25.08 17.52
CA ASP A 39 -51.83 -26.31 16.94
C ASP A 39 -51.99 -26.34 15.42
N LYS A 40 -53.12 -25.83 14.92
CA LYS A 40 -53.40 -25.73 13.47
C LYS A 40 -52.57 -24.64 12.80
N VAL A 41 -52.31 -23.55 13.51
CA VAL A 41 -51.45 -22.46 13.02
C VAL A 41 -50.01 -22.92 12.90
N ALA A 42 -49.55 -23.77 13.83
CA ALA A 42 -48.21 -24.37 13.76
C ALA A 42 -48.09 -25.29 12.54
N GLU A 43 -49.08 -26.16 12.32
CA GLU A 43 -49.13 -27.04 11.14
C GLU A 43 -49.13 -26.23 9.82
N LEU A 44 -49.88 -25.12 9.78
CA LEU A 44 -49.90 -24.23 8.62
C LEU A 44 -48.58 -23.48 8.42
N ALA A 45 -47.91 -23.05 9.49
CA ALA A 45 -46.60 -22.43 9.38
C ALA A 45 -45.59 -23.40 8.78
N ASP A 46 -45.57 -24.66 9.24
CA ASP A 46 -44.70 -25.70 8.70
C ASP A 46 -44.99 -25.91 7.20
N ALA A 47 -46.26 -26.07 6.82
CA ALA A 47 -46.67 -26.20 5.42
C ALA A 47 -46.30 -24.99 4.54
N ILE A 48 -46.43 -23.76 5.05
CA ILE A 48 -45.99 -22.55 4.34
C ILE A 48 -44.47 -22.56 4.16
N THR A 49 -43.72 -22.98 5.19
CA THR A 49 -42.25 -23.03 5.11
C THR A 49 -41.73 -24.12 4.19
N ASP A 50 -42.52 -25.16 3.92
CA ASP A 50 -42.20 -26.25 3.00
C ASP A 50 -42.58 -25.91 1.56
N THR A 51 -43.65 -25.15 1.36
CA THR A 51 -44.15 -24.77 0.03
C THR A 51 -43.43 -23.57 -0.57
N MET A 52 -42.76 -22.75 0.24
CA MET A 52 -42.14 -21.52 -0.24
C MET A 52 -40.74 -21.78 -0.82
N PRO A 53 -40.50 -21.55 -2.13
CA PRO A 53 -39.17 -21.66 -2.72
C PRO A 53 -38.30 -20.50 -2.23
N GLY A 54 -37.14 -20.81 -1.65
CA GLY A 54 -36.20 -19.78 -1.16
C GLY A 54 -35.57 -20.04 0.22
N ARG A 55 -35.71 -21.24 0.80
CA ARG A 55 -34.89 -21.59 1.96
C ARG A 55 -33.41 -21.55 1.55
N PRO A 56 -32.52 -20.82 2.26
CA PRO A 56 -31.16 -21.33 2.41
C PRO A 56 -31.34 -22.67 3.11
N SER A 57 -31.17 -23.74 2.34
CA SER A 57 -31.14 -25.09 2.90
C SER A 57 -30.04 -25.09 3.95
N VAL A 58 -30.42 -25.11 5.23
CA VAL A 58 -29.52 -25.52 6.31
C VAL A 58 -29.47 -27.05 6.27
N ALA A 59 -29.12 -27.60 5.11
CA ALA A 59 -28.72 -28.97 4.97
C ALA A 59 -27.20 -29.00 5.10
N GLU A 60 -26.77 -29.82 6.04
CA GLU A 60 -25.42 -30.33 6.14
C GLU A 60 -24.82 -30.63 4.76
N THR A 61 -23.55 -30.27 4.59
CA THR A 61 -22.80 -30.25 3.34
C THR A 61 -22.94 -31.52 2.49
N THR A 62 -23.83 -31.52 1.51
CA THR A 62 -23.62 -32.24 0.23
C THR A 62 -24.24 -31.48 -0.93
N ARG A 63 -23.35 -31.03 -1.80
CA ARG A 63 -23.56 -30.26 -3.02
C ARG A 63 -24.34 -31.07 -4.06
N SER A 64 -25.49 -30.59 -4.47
CA SER A 64 -26.22 -31.10 -5.65
C SER A 64 -26.49 -29.95 -6.61
N VAL A 65 -25.73 -29.93 -7.70
CA VAL A 65 -25.94 -29.05 -8.85
C VAL A 65 -27.16 -29.55 -9.63
N SER A 66 -28.12 -28.66 -9.88
CA SER A 66 -29.12 -28.84 -10.94
C SER A 66 -29.50 -27.48 -11.52
N ALA A 67 -29.57 -27.48 -12.83
CA ALA A 67 -29.43 -26.33 -13.70
C ALA A 67 -30.74 -25.56 -13.96
N SER A 68 -30.56 -24.31 -14.39
CA SER A 68 -31.43 -23.59 -15.32
C SER A 68 -32.72 -22.96 -14.79
N SER A 69 -32.56 -21.95 -13.94
CA SER A 69 -33.37 -20.74 -14.00
C SER A 69 -32.52 -19.61 -13.43
N SER A 70 -31.94 -18.76 -14.28
CA SER A 70 -31.13 -17.62 -13.86
C SER A 70 -32.02 -16.64 -13.08
N THR A 71 -32.08 -16.87 -11.77
CA THR A 71 -32.73 -15.98 -10.83
C THR A 71 -31.87 -14.72 -10.71
N PRO A 72 -32.43 -13.54 -10.40
CA PRO A 72 -31.65 -12.31 -10.19
C PRO A 72 -30.57 -12.48 -9.10
N THR A 73 -30.72 -13.47 -8.22
CA THR A 73 -29.73 -13.87 -7.24
C THR A 73 -28.51 -14.57 -7.85
N ASP A 74 -28.65 -15.37 -8.92
CA ASP A 74 -27.53 -16.05 -9.58
C ASP A 74 -26.59 -15.04 -10.25
N LEU A 75 -27.16 -14.01 -10.89
CA LEU A 75 -26.38 -12.91 -11.49
C LEU A 75 -25.65 -12.09 -10.42
N LEU A 76 -26.26 -11.90 -9.25
CA LEU A 76 -25.62 -11.19 -8.14
C LEU A 76 -24.46 -12.01 -7.57
N THR A 77 -24.63 -13.32 -7.42
CA THR A 77 -23.57 -14.22 -6.95
C THR A 77 -22.41 -14.30 -7.94
N ASP A 78 -22.70 -14.33 -9.24
CA ASP A 78 -21.67 -14.32 -10.28
C ASP A 78 -20.90 -13.00 -10.30
N ARG A 79 -21.61 -11.87 -10.17
CA ARG A 79 -21.02 -10.53 -10.01
C ARG A 79 -20.12 -10.45 -8.77
N MET A 80 -20.55 -11.01 -7.65
CA MET A 80 -19.76 -11.06 -6.41
C MET A 80 -18.51 -11.94 -6.56
N MET A 81 -18.63 -13.10 -7.21
CA MET A 81 -17.51 -14.01 -7.46
C MET A 81 -16.49 -13.36 -8.39
N GLN A 82 -16.94 -12.70 -9.46
CA GLN A 82 -16.07 -11.94 -10.37
C GLN A 82 -15.34 -10.80 -9.64
N MET A 83 -16.02 -10.13 -8.70
CA MET A 83 -15.41 -9.09 -7.87
C MET A 83 -14.34 -9.68 -6.93
N LEU A 84 -14.59 -10.85 -6.32
CA LEU A 84 -13.59 -11.53 -5.49
C LEU A 84 -12.34 -11.92 -6.28
N ILE A 85 -12.49 -12.44 -7.49
CA ILE A 85 -11.37 -12.80 -8.37
C ILE A 85 -10.55 -11.55 -8.70
N THR A 86 -11.21 -10.47 -9.13
CA THR A 86 -10.52 -9.21 -9.48
C THR A 86 -9.82 -8.57 -8.27
N MET A 87 -10.43 -8.62 -7.09
CA MET A 87 -9.78 -8.18 -5.85
C MET A 87 -8.57 -9.05 -5.50
N GLN A 88 -8.67 -10.37 -5.67
CA GLN A 88 -7.54 -11.28 -5.43
C GLN A 88 -6.38 -11.00 -6.39
N GLU A 89 -6.65 -10.81 -7.68
CA GLU A 89 -5.64 -10.42 -8.67
C GLU A 89 -4.98 -9.09 -8.30
N GLN A 90 -5.76 -8.08 -7.92
CA GLN A 90 -5.23 -6.80 -7.46
C GLN A 90 -4.34 -6.95 -6.21
N THR A 91 -4.70 -7.84 -5.28
CA THR A 91 -3.87 -8.10 -4.09
C THR A 91 -2.55 -8.77 -4.45
N GLU A 92 -2.53 -9.68 -5.42
CA GLU A 92 -1.29 -10.33 -5.86
C GLU A 92 -0.38 -9.34 -6.61
N VAL A 93 -0.94 -8.48 -7.46
CA VAL A 93 -0.19 -7.40 -8.11
C VAL A 93 0.40 -6.44 -7.07
N MET A 94 -0.38 -6.03 -6.08
CA MET A 94 0.09 -5.13 -5.01
C MET A 94 1.18 -5.80 -4.16
N LYS A 95 1.05 -7.10 -3.84
CA LYS A 95 2.10 -7.86 -3.15
C LYS A 95 3.39 -7.91 -3.98
N ALA A 96 3.29 -8.14 -5.29
CA ALA A 96 4.45 -8.15 -6.19
C ALA A 96 5.13 -6.77 -6.27
N GLN A 97 4.35 -5.69 -6.37
CA GLN A 97 4.88 -4.31 -6.34
C GLN A 97 5.58 -3.99 -5.01
N ILE A 98 5.02 -4.44 -3.88
CA ILE A 98 5.65 -4.27 -2.57
C ILE A 98 6.94 -5.09 -2.47
N ALA A 99 6.96 -6.32 -2.99
CA ALA A 99 8.17 -7.13 -3.05
C ALA A 99 9.26 -6.42 -3.86
N GLU A 100 8.94 -5.93 -5.06
CA GLU A 100 9.86 -5.19 -5.93
C GLU A 100 10.40 -3.93 -5.25
N LEU A 101 9.54 -3.13 -4.62
CA LEU A 101 9.96 -1.95 -3.85
C LEU A 101 10.85 -2.30 -2.65
N ARG A 102 10.62 -3.46 -2.02
CA ARG A 102 11.47 -3.95 -0.92
C ARG A 102 12.83 -4.42 -1.44
N PHE A 103 12.90 -5.10 -2.59
CA PHE A 103 14.16 -5.48 -3.21
C PHE A 103 14.94 -4.25 -3.68
N SER A 104 14.30 -3.31 -4.38
CA SER A 104 14.88 -2.03 -4.79
C SER A 104 15.43 -1.19 -3.62
N ARG A 105 14.83 -1.25 -2.42
CA ARG A 105 15.35 -0.60 -1.21
C ARG A 105 16.46 -1.38 -0.52
N ARG A 106 16.48 -2.71 -0.65
CA ARG A 106 17.48 -3.58 -0.02
C ARG A 106 18.78 -3.62 -0.84
N ASP A 107 18.66 -3.49 -2.15
CA ASP A 107 19.76 -3.38 -3.11
C ASP A 107 20.14 -1.95 -3.47
N GLN A 108 19.53 -0.92 -2.85
CA GLN A 108 20.22 0.36 -2.78
C GLN A 108 21.43 0.14 -1.87
N PRO A 109 22.66 0.09 -2.39
CA PRO A 109 23.80 0.32 -1.52
C PRO A 109 23.48 1.70 -0.93
N LEU A 110 23.53 1.83 0.40
CA LEU A 110 23.65 3.14 1.03
C LEU A 110 24.68 3.87 0.18
N GLN A 111 24.20 4.78 -0.69
CA GLN A 111 25.01 5.40 -1.71
C GLN A 111 25.83 6.36 -0.88
N ASN A 112 26.91 5.76 -0.41
CA ASN A 112 27.77 6.28 0.59
C ASN A 112 28.14 7.62 0.02
N HIS A 113 27.88 8.63 0.82
CA HIS A 113 28.23 10.01 0.61
C HIS A 113 29.77 10.14 0.63
N GLN A 114 30.45 9.35 -0.20
CA GLN A 114 31.72 9.64 -0.81
C GLN A 114 31.36 10.70 -1.86
N ARG A 115 31.18 11.98 -1.49
CA ARG A 115 32.35 12.85 -1.31
C ARG A 115 33.58 12.15 -1.88
N SER A 116 33.64 12.14 -3.21
CA SER A 116 34.86 12.09 -4.01
C SER A 116 35.74 13.31 -3.68
N ARG A 117 36.08 13.46 -2.39
CA ARG A 117 37.24 14.19 -1.93
C ARG A 117 38.41 13.28 -2.23
N SER A 118 39.35 13.81 -3.00
CA SER A 118 40.61 13.21 -3.40
C SER A 118 40.57 12.20 -4.56
N ILE A 119 40.10 12.66 -5.73
CA ILE A 119 40.97 12.49 -6.90
C ILE A 119 42.27 13.21 -6.52
N ALA A 120 43.21 12.43 -6.00
CA ALA A 120 44.56 12.84 -5.81
C ALA A 120 45.04 13.30 -7.18
N ARG A 121 45.15 14.62 -7.37
CA ARG A 121 46.04 15.16 -8.38
C ARG A 121 47.41 14.60 -8.03
N ARG A 122 47.77 13.47 -8.61
CA ARG A 122 49.16 13.06 -8.83
C ARG A 122 49.77 14.11 -9.75
N ARG A 123 49.97 15.32 -9.25
CA ARG A 123 51.02 16.19 -9.72
C ARG A 123 52.28 15.57 -9.17
N SER A 124 52.87 14.72 -10.00
CA SER A 124 54.30 14.43 -10.03
C SER A 124 55.09 15.57 -9.38
N ASN A 125 55.49 15.35 -8.14
CA ASN A 125 56.32 16.28 -7.36
C ASN A 125 57.79 16.23 -7.83
N SER A 126 58.04 15.90 -9.09
CA SER A 126 59.38 15.73 -9.66
C SER A 126 60.00 17.01 -10.20
N ARG A 127 59.43 18.18 -9.89
CA ARG A 127 60.08 19.47 -10.14
C ARG A 127 59.81 20.44 -9.01
N ARG A 128 60.34 20.15 -7.82
CA ARG A 128 60.93 21.23 -7.02
C ARG A 128 62.09 21.76 -7.87
N ARG A 129 61.78 22.62 -8.85
CA ARG A 129 62.79 23.46 -9.49
C ARG A 129 63.37 24.22 -8.31
N ASP A 130 64.60 23.92 -7.96
CA ASP A 130 65.29 24.59 -6.88
C ASP A 130 65.55 26.03 -7.34
N HIS A 131 64.67 26.96 -6.96
CA HIS A 131 64.83 28.37 -7.28
C HIS A 131 65.95 28.99 -6.43
N SER A 132 66.49 28.23 -5.47
CA SER A 132 67.66 28.62 -4.68
C SER A 132 68.92 28.68 -5.54
N ALA A 133 69.03 27.88 -6.60
CA ALA A 133 70.21 27.88 -7.48
C ALA A 133 70.38 29.19 -8.28
N SER A 134 69.30 29.92 -8.54
CA SER A 134 69.34 31.22 -9.23
C SER A 134 69.23 32.42 -8.28
N GLY A 135 69.09 32.17 -6.97
CA GLY A 135 68.86 33.21 -5.96
C GLY A 135 67.54 33.98 -6.12
N MET A 136 66.66 33.59 -7.04
CA MET A 136 65.39 34.29 -7.31
C MET A 136 64.24 33.67 -6.52
N CYS A 137 63.36 34.50 -5.95
CA CYS A 137 62.17 33.99 -5.27
C CYS A 137 61.14 33.40 -6.25
N TRP A 138 60.23 32.58 -5.72
CA TRP A 138 59.18 31.90 -6.49
C TRP A 138 58.38 32.84 -7.41
N TYR A 139 58.05 34.02 -6.92
CA TYR A 139 57.29 35.00 -7.70
C TYR A 139 58.08 35.52 -8.91
N HIS A 140 59.36 35.87 -8.75
CA HIS A 140 60.19 36.33 -9.88
C HIS A 140 60.54 35.20 -10.84
N ALA A 141 60.72 33.96 -10.36
CA ALA A 141 60.93 32.81 -11.26
C ALA A 141 59.68 32.46 -12.09
N LYS A 142 58.49 32.72 -11.55
CA LYS A 142 57.22 32.45 -12.25
C LYS A 142 56.75 33.61 -13.13
N PHE A 143 56.94 34.85 -12.67
CA PHE A 143 56.34 36.05 -13.27
C PHE A 143 57.38 37.05 -13.82
N GLY A 144 58.67 36.85 -13.57
CA GLY A 144 59.73 37.76 -14.01
C GLY A 144 59.49 39.19 -13.53
N ARG A 145 59.67 40.18 -14.41
CA ARG A 145 59.48 41.61 -14.13
C ARG A 145 58.05 42.00 -13.74
N ASN A 146 57.07 41.12 -13.96
CA ASN A 146 55.66 41.36 -13.64
C ASN A 146 55.27 40.77 -12.27
N ALA A 147 56.24 40.37 -11.44
CA ALA A 147 55.95 39.87 -10.11
C ALA A 147 55.48 41.00 -9.18
N HIS A 148 54.27 40.89 -8.64
CA HIS A 148 53.71 41.87 -7.69
C HIS A 148 54.20 41.67 -6.24
N ARG A 149 54.94 40.60 -5.98
CA ARG A 149 55.43 40.23 -4.65
C ARG A 149 56.84 39.68 -4.77
N CYS A 150 57.73 40.11 -3.89
CA CYS A 150 59.09 39.61 -3.75
C CYS A 150 59.30 39.08 -2.32
N ILE A 151 59.94 37.91 -2.19
CA ILE A 151 60.33 37.34 -0.88
C ILE A 151 61.86 37.37 -0.80
N GLN A 152 62.42 38.00 0.23
CA GLN A 152 63.86 38.07 0.46
C GLN A 152 64.39 36.80 1.16
N PRO A 153 65.65 36.38 0.89
CA PRO A 153 66.62 37.00 -0.01
C PRO A 153 66.35 36.66 -1.49
N CYS A 154 66.23 37.67 -2.35
CA CYS A 154 65.99 37.51 -3.78
C CYS A 154 66.97 38.36 -4.59
N THR A 155 67.76 37.74 -5.46
CA THR A 155 68.79 38.37 -6.30
C THR A 155 68.25 38.94 -7.61
N TYR A 156 66.92 38.92 -7.81
CA TYR A 156 66.28 39.47 -9.00
C TYR A 156 66.48 40.99 -9.10
N SER A 157 67.28 41.44 -10.06
CA SER A 157 67.40 42.85 -10.44
C SER A 157 66.75 43.06 -11.81
N PRO A 158 65.70 43.89 -11.95
CA PRO A 158 65.21 44.28 -13.26
C PRO A 158 66.33 45.04 -13.96
N ALA A 159 66.82 44.53 -15.09
CA ALA A 159 67.83 45.22 -15.89
C ALA A 159 67.31 46.62 -16.24
N ALA A 160 68.05 47.66 -15.86
CA ALA A 160 67.76 49.05 -16.16
C ALA A 160 67.61 49.22 -17.68
N GLY A 161 66.48 49.76 -18.12
CA GLY A 161 66.13 49.84 -19.54
C GLY A 161 65.01 50.82 -19.82
N ASN A 162 65.33 52.09 -19.60
CA ASN A 162 64.78 53.33 -20.16
C ASN A 162 63.34 53.76 -19.80
N ALA A 163 63.31 54.84 -19.03
CA ALA A 163 62.20 55.77 -18.92
C ALA A 163 61.92 56.43 -20.29
N THR A 164 60.68 56.30 -20.78
CA THR A 164 59.93 57.21 -21.67
C THR A 164 58.57 56.54 -21.91
N GLY A 165 57.40 57.15 -21.77
CA GLY A 165 57.03 58.52 -21.45
C GLY A 165 55.55 58.54 -21.08
N SER A 166 55.17 59.58 -20.36
CA SER A 166 53.82 59.89 -19.92
C SER A 166 52.92 60.38 -21.07
N ARG A 167 51.61 60.14 -20.87
CA ARG A 167 50.39 60.65 -21.54
C ARG A 167 49.78 59.78 -22.62
#